data_AF-A0A9P7KER3-F1
#
_entry.id   AF-A0A9P7KER3-F1
#
_cell.length_a   1.000
_cell.length_b   1.000
_cell.length_c   1.000
_cell.angle_alpha   90.00
_cell.angle_beta   90.00
_cell.angle_gamma   90.00
#
_symmetry.space_group_name_H-M   'P 1'
#
loop_
_entity.id
_entity.type
_entity.pdbx_description
1 polymer ?
#
loop_
_entity_poly.entity_id
_entity_poly.type
_entity_poly.pdbx_seq_one_letter_code
_entity_poly.pdbx_strand_id
1 'polypeptide(L)'
;MAPQPTVNFLCDACSQGIAATNPRIHCLSCPNYDLCANCAIGERFTQTHLASHQTQVFAQSGGVSSAPVLSSFAITYTGPSNPPPTNQPPPVPPRGPAPPLPPRGVNGSASRAAPSPPTNPSPTGTGWQAFFYPDGSPTLTYTNLMNDIFSYLDPSNTGNLLPETFSRFLDDMGYQPHENAWKAGLTATFSLSKESNADKSLKNAFDLFSIEHNLLQRVQGPHVDPTGLTAAFKGVLGGAAPSFQSPAPPMPAITRKGFIDITILELLCDPSREWGNISRMLRKYNLPRYRGWGDLPRSVFPAVPDQAMLNRVASVTAFAQQKASRELDAARVQAELQQRGRTAAIDLVSDARYEYRYY
;
A
#
# COMPACT_ATOMS: atom_id res chain seq x y z
N MET A 1 -15.00 -38.87 -1.29
CA MET A 1 -13.73 -38.10 -1.26
C MET A 1 -13.69 -37.24 -2.50
N ALA A 2 -13.68 -35.92 -2.37
CA ALA A 2 -13.50 -35.04 -3.52
C ALA A 2 -12.06 -35.21 -4.06
N PRO A 3 -11.85 -35.23 -5.40
CA PRO A 3 -10.52 -35.31 -5.96
C PRO A 3 -9.70 -34.09 -5.51
N GLN A 4 -8.53 -34.34 -4.93
CA GLN A 4 -7.59 -33.29 -4.55
C GLN A 4 -7.15 -32.55 -5.82
N PRO A 5 -7.17 -31.19 -5.83
CA PRO A 5 -6.72 -30.44 -6.98
C PRO A 5 -5.24 -30.71 -7.23
N THR A 6 -4.90 -31.16 -8.44
CA THR A 6 -3.52 -31.37 -8.86
C THR A 6 -2.81 -30.03 -8.90
N VAL A 7 -1.80 -29.86 -8.04
CA VAL A 7 -0.97 -28.66 -7.97
C VAL A 7 0.13 -28.78 -9.03
N ASN A 8 0.20 -27.82 -9.95
CA ASN A 8 1.21 -27.82 -11.02
C ASN A 8 2.40 -26.91 -10.75
N PHE A 9 2.26 -25.94 -9.84
CA PHE A 9 3.30 -24.96 -9.52
C PHE A 9 3.42 -24.82 -8.00
N LEU A 10 4.64 -24.65 -7.52
CA LEU A 10 4.94 -24.33 -6.13
C LEU A 10 5.41 -22.88 -6.07
N CYS A 11 4.99 -22.16 -5.04
CA CYS A 11 5.54 -20.83 -4.76
C CYS A 11 6.95 -20.98 -4.20
N ASP A 12 7.97 -20.45 -4.87
CA ASP A 12 9.37 -20.57 -4.43
C ASP A 12 9.66 -19.89 -3.07
N ALA A 13 8.81 -18.94 -2.66
CA ALA A 13 8.99 -18.21 -1.40
C ALA A 13 8.35 -18.88 -0.18
N CYS A 14 7.17 -19.50 -0.32
CA CYS A 14 6.46 -20.13 0.81
C CYS A 14 6.29 -21.64 0.67
N SER A 15 6.76 -22.22 -0.43
CA SER A 15 6.67 -23.64 -0.80
C SER A 15 5.24 -24.20 -0.88
N GLN A 16 4.22 -23.34 -0.88
CA GLN A 16 2.83 -23.76 -1.01
C GLN A 16 2.45 -23.97 -2.49
N GLY A 17 1.55 -24.92 -2.73
CA GLY A 17 0.97 -25.16 -4.04
C GLY A 17 0.14 -24.00 -4.55
N ILE A 18 0.37 -23.61 -5.80
CA ILE A 18 -0.45 -22.62 -6.51
C ILE A 18 -1.50 -23.38 -7.32
N ALA A 19 -2.76 -23.28 -6.89
CA ALA A 19 -3.88 -23.92 -7.59
C ALA A 19 -4.03 -23.36 -9.02
N ALA A 20 -4.48 -24.19 -9.96
CA ALA A 20 -4.62 -23.81 -11.37
C ALA A 20 -5.50 -22.56 -11.59
N THR A 21 -6.49 -22.34 -10.72
CA THR A 21 -7.40 -21.19 -10.73
C THR A 21 -6.84 -19.95 -10.04
N ASN A 22 -5.74 -20.07 -9.29
CA ASN A 22 -5.16 -18.96 -8.54
C ASN A 22 -4.17 -18.17 -9.41
N PRO A 23 -3.96 -16.88 -9.12
CA PRO A 23 -2.96 -16.09 -9.81
C PRO A 23 -1.53 -16.56 -9.50
N ARG A 24 -0.66 -16.49 -10.51
CA ARG A 24 0.76 -16.83 -10.42
C ARG A 24 1.60 -15.75 -11.08
N ILE A 25 2.72 -15.42 -10.44
CA ILE A 25 3.69 -14.46 -10.93
C ILE A 25 4.94 -15.24 -11.29
N HIS A 26 5.25 -15.31 -12.58
CA HIS A 26 6.42 -16.00 -13.08
C HIS A 26 7.55 -14.99 -13.34
N CYS A 27 8.76 -15.25 -12.85
CA CYS A 27 9.90 -14.42 -13.16
C CYS A 27 10.43 -14.73 -14.57
N LEU A 28 10.62 -13.71 -15.39
CA LEU A 28 11.21 -13.83 -16.72
C LEU A 28 12.74 -13.85 -16.69
N SER A 29 13.35 -13.48 -15.55
CA SER A 29 14.81 -13.45 -15.38
C SER A 29 15.36 -14.67 -14.65
N CYS A 30 14.60 -15.24 -13.70
CA CYS A 30 15.02 -16.42 -12.94
C CYS A 30 14.46 -17.69 -13.61
N PRO A 31 15.25 -18.76 -13.75
CA PRO A 31 14.76 -20.02 -14.29
C PRO A 31 13.78 -20.67 -13.30
N ASN A 32 12.57 -21.00 -13.80
CA ASN A 32 11.51 -21.71 -13.06
C ASN A 32 11.14 -21.07 -11.71
N TYR A 33 11.07 -19.75 -11.66
CA TYR A 33 10.72 -19.03 -10.43
C TYR A 33 9.29 -18.52 -10.49
N ASP A 34 8.43 -19.07 -9.62
CA ASP A 34 7.02 -18.78 -9.54
C ASP A 34 6.64 -18.35 -8.12
N LEU A 35 5.86 -17.27 -8.02
CA LEU A 35 5.31 -16.77 -6.76
C LEU A 35 3.79 -16.85 -6.77
N CYS A 36 3.22 -17.19 -5.62
CA CYS A 36 1.80 -16.96 -5.38
C CYS A 36 1.54 -15.46 -5.19
N ALA A 37 0.30 -15.04 -5.43
CA ALA A 37 -0.10 -13.63 -5.30
C ALA A 37 0.31 -13.01 -3.94
N ASN A 38 0.14 -13.74 -2.84
CA ASN A 38 0.46 -13.24 -1.50
C ASN A 38 1.96 -12.99 -1.31
N CYS A 39 2.83 -13.88 -1.81
CA CYS A 39 4.28 -13.71 -1.72
C CYS A 39 4.77 -12.60 -2.65
N ALA A 40 4.21 -12.49 -3.86
CA ALA A 40 4.56 -11.42 -4.79
C ALA A 40 4.17 -10.04 -4.24
N ILE A 41 2.94 -9.88 -3.72
CA ILE A 41 2.46 -8.62 -3.13
C ILE A 41 3.22 -8.28 -1.84
N GLY A 42 3.52 -9.28 -1.02
CA GLY A 42 4.28 -9.11 0.22
C GLY A 42 5.79 -9.00 0.04
N GLU A 43 6.28 -8.88 -1.20
CA GLU A 43 7.70 -8.82 -1.56
C GLU A 43 8.55 -9.92 -0.90
N ARG A 44 7.98 -11.12 -0.77
CA ARG A 44 8.64 -12.28 -0.19
C ARG A 44 9.35 -13.03 -1.30
N PHE A 45 10.65 -12.80 -1.39
CA PHE A 45 11.54 -13.41 -2.38
C PHE A 45 12.61 -14.26 -1.69
N THR A 46 13.11 -15.27 -2.40
CA THR A 46 14.31 -16.02 -1.99
C THR A 46 15.56 -15.26 -2.46
N GLN A 47 16.73 -15.58 -1.88
CA GLN A 47 17.98 -14.85 -2.17
C GLN A 47 18.40 -14.81 -3.65
N THR A 48 17.92 -15.75 -4.47
CA THR A 48 18.25 -15.84 -5.89
C THR A 48 17.37 -14.95 -6.78
N HIS A 49 16.29 -14.39 -6.24
CA HIS A 49 15.37 -13.52 -6.95
C HIS A 49 15.52 -12.08 -6.48
N LEU A 50 15.62 -11.14 -7.43
CA LEU A 50 15.64 -9.71 -7.15
C LEU A 50 14.27 -9.11 -7.49
N ALA A 51 13.78 -8.20 -6.64
CA ALA A 51 12.53 -7.48 -6.86
C ALA A 51 12.52 -6.66 -8.18
N SER A 52 13.69 -6.40 -8.76
CA SER A 52 13.86 -5.71 -10.04
C SER A 52 13.73 -6.61 -11.27
N HIS A 53 13.62 -7.94 -11.09
CA HIS A 53 13.45 -8.85 -12.21
C HIS A 53 12.11 -8.64 -12.91
N GLN A 54 12.11 -8.77 -14.23
CA GLN A 54 10.86 -8.72 -14.99
C GLN A 54 10.01 -9.94 -14.64
N THR A 55 8.71 -9.71 -14.48
CA THR A 55 7.75 -10.76 -14.14
C THR A 55 6.58 -10.76 -15.12
N GLN A 56 5.98 -11.94 -15.29
CA GLN A 56 4.77 -12.17 -16.06
C GLN A 56 3.67 -12.64 -15.12
N VAL A 57 2.52 -11.97 -15.17
CA VAL A 57 1.38 -12.27 -14.30
C VAL A 57 0.36 -13.11 -15.04
N PHE A 58 0.05 -14.27 -14.50
CA PHE A 58 -1.04 -15.13 -14.93
C PHE A 58 -2.22 -14.94 -13.98
N ALA A 59 -3.38 -14.53 -14.51
CA ALA A 59 -4.62 -14.44 -13.74
C ALA A 59 -5.09 -15.83 -13.28
N GLN A 60 -4.82 -16.86 -14.08
CA GLN A 60 -4.97 -18.27 -13.71
C GLN A 60 -3.68 -19.00 -14.05
N SER A 61 -3.10 -19.69 -13.07
CA SER A 61 -1.82 -20.39 -13.19
C SER A 61 -1.78 -21.42 -14.31
N GLY A 62 -2.94 -21.99 -14.66
CA GLY A 62 -3.05 -23.14 -15.53
C GLY A 62 -2.72 -24.45 -14.80
N GLY A 63 -3.13 -25.56 -15.39
CA GLY A 63 -3.02 -26.91 -14.84
C GLY A 63 -2.86 -27.96 -15.94
N VAL A 64 -2.92 -29.24 -15.58
CA VAL A 64 -2.86 -30.36 -16.57
C VAL A 64 -4.04 -30.29 -17.55
N SER A 65 -5.19 -29.76 -17.08
CA SER A 65 -6.45 -29.69 -17.82
C SER A 65 -6.89 -28.27 -18.22
N SER A 66 -6.13 -27.23 -17.84
CA SER A 66 -6.48 -25.85 -18.15
C SER A 66 -5.26 -25.04 -18.58
N ALA A 67 -5.39 -24.31 -19.69
CA ALA A 67 -4.34 -23.41 -20.14
C ALA A 67 -4.18 -22.23 -19.16
N PRO A 68 -2.95 -21.74 -18.94
CA PRO A 68 -2.74 -20.53 -18.16
C PRO A 68 -3.42 -19.34 -18.84
N VAL A 69 -4.09 -18.49 -18.04
CA VAL A 69 -4.72 -17.26 -18.53
C VAL A 69 -3.80 -16.11 -18.18
N LEU A 70 -3.20 -15.49 -19.19
CA LEU A 70 -2.41 -14.28 -19.02
C LEU A 70 -3.28 -13.16 -18.48
N SER A 71 -2.79 -12.47 -17.46
CA SER A 71 -3.43 -11.25 -17.01
C SER A 71 -3.27 -10.19 -18.11
N SER A 72 -4.38 -9.59 -18.54
CA SER A 72 -4.39 -8.42 -19.43
C SER A 72 -3.73 -7.19 -18.80
N PHE A 73 -3.47 -7.25 -17.49
CA PHE A 73 -2.69 -6.27 -16.75
C PHE A 73 -1.28 -6.82 -16.53
N ALA A 74 -0.33 -6.38 -17.35
CA ALA A 74 1.08 -6.59 -17.10
C ALA A 74 1.56 -5.55 -16.08
N ILE A 75 1.54 -5.90 -14.79
CA ILE A 75 2.29 -5.12 -13.80
C ILE A 75 3.75 -5.48 -13.99
N THR A 76 4.40 -4.83 -14.95
CA THR A 76 5.85 -4.97 -15.13
C THR A 76 6.49 -4.06 -14.11
N TYR A 77 6.89 -4.62 -12.97
CA TYR A 77 7.68 -3.89 -11.98
C TYR A 77 9.12 -3.81 -12.50
N THR A 78 9.42 -2.83 -13.35
CA THR A 78 10.81 -2.48 -13.63
C THR A 78 11.33 -1.68 -12.45
N GLY A 79 11.91 -2.36 -11.46
CA GLY A 79 12.83 -1.69 -10.54
C GLY A 79 13.95 -1.03 -11.35
N PRO A 80 14.53 0.11 -10.90
CA PRO A 80 15.60 0.78 -11.63
C PRO A 80 16.74 -0.22 -11.87
N SER A 81 16.99 -0.51 -13.15
CA SER A 81 18.08 -1.38 -13.56
C SER A 81 19.40 -0.66 -13.30
N ASN A 82 20.14 -1.07 -12.27
CA ASN A 82 21.57 -0.80 -12.25
C ASN A 82 22.20 -1.62 -13.38
N PRO A 83 22.91 -1.01 -14.35
CA PRO A 83 23.61 -1.76 -15.38
C PRO A 83 24.66 -2.67 -14.71
N PRO A 84 24.84 -3.92 -15.19
CA PRO A 84 25.89 -4.78 -14.66
C PRO A 84 27.26 -4.13 -14.91
N PRO A 85 28.24 -4.31 -14.00
CA PRO A 85 29.59 -3.80 -14.22
C PRO A 85 30.23 -4.54 -15.40
N THR A 86 30.25 -3.89 -16.57
CA THR A 86 31.02 -4.34 -17.72
C THR A 86 32.51 -4.23 -17.41
N ASN A 87 33.11 -5.33 -16.94
CA ASN A 87 34.57 -5.53 -16.92
C ASN A 87 35.09 -5.84 -18.33
N GLN A 88 35.08 -4.84 -19.23
CA GLN A 88 35.89 -4.88 -20.44
C GLN A 88 36.71 -3.61 -20.57
N PRO A 89 38.06 -3.69 -20.63
CA PRO A 89 38.88 -2.56 -20.99
C PRO A 89 38.71 -2.23 -22.48
N PRO A 90 38.65 -0.94 -22.86
CA PRO A 90 38.44 -0.51 -24.24
C PRO A 90 39.65 -0.84 -25.14
N PRO A 91 39.43 -1.06 -26.45
CA PRO A 91 40.51 -1.31 -27.40
C PRO A 91 41.33 -0.04 -27.64
N VAL A 92 42.65 -0.19 -27.54
CA VAL A 92 43.63 0.89 -27.73
C VAL A 92 43.76 1.22 -29.23
N PRO A 93 43.62 2.49 -29.65
CA PRO A 93 43.86 2.89 -31.04
C PRO A 93 45.36 2.91 -31.40
N PRO A 94 45.71 2.79 -32.69
CA PRO A 94 47.11 2.69 -33.13
C PRO A 94 47.88 3.99 -32.90
N ARG A 95 49.09 3.84 -32.34
CA ARG A 95 50.00 4.91 -31.95
C ARG A 95 50.68 5.52 -33.18
N GLY A 96 50.39 6.79 -33.48
CA GLY A 96 51.16 7.60 -34.43
C GLY A 96 52.55 7.99 -33.87
N PRO A 97 53.50 8.41 -34.73
CA PRO A 97 54.87 8.72 -34.31
C PRO A 97 54.94 9.96 -33.42
N ALA A 98 55.80 9.89 -32.40
CA ALA A 98 55.93 10.91 -31.36
C ALA A 98 56.58 12.21 -31.89
N PRO A 99 56.05 13.40 -31.52
CA PRO A 99 56.70 14.67 -31.79
C PRO A 99 57.87 14.95 -30.82
N PRO A 100 58.82 15.84 -31.20
CA PRO A 100 60.02 16.10 -30.41
C PRO A 100 59.74 16.90 -29.14
N LEU A 101 60.44 16.54 -28.07
CA LEU A 101 60.38 17.15 -26.74
C LEU A 101 60.96 18.58 -26.73
N PRO A 102 60.29 19.56 -26.06
CA PRO A 102 60.89 20.85 -25.73
C PRO A 102 61.74 20.79 -24.45
N PRO A 103 62.62 21.80 -24.20
CA PRO A 103 63.59 21.76 -23.11
C PRO A 103 62.97 21.98 -21.74
N ARG A 104 63.60 21.32 -20.76
CA ARG A 104 63.25 21.26 -19.34
C ARG A 104 63.44 22.61 -18.65
N GLY A 105 62.33 23.30 -18.35
CA GLY A 105 62.28 24.45 -17.46
C GLY A 105 61.99 24.02 -16.01
N VAL A 106 62.78 24.55 -15.08
CA VAL A 106 62.70 24.34 -13.63
C VAL A 106 61.79 25.42 -13.02
N ASN A 107 60.72 25.02 -12.31
CA ASN A 107 60.20 25.59 -11.05
C ASN A 107 58.67 25.44 -10.88
N GLY A 108 58.28 25.04 -9.67
CA GLY A 108 57.25 25.72 -8.90
C GLY A 108 55.77 25.37 -9.12
N SER A 109 55.22 24.63 -8.15
CA SER A 109 53.87 24.80 -7.57
C SER A 109 52.58 24.49 -8.37
N ALA A 110 51.60 24.01 -7.60
CA ALA A 110 50.16 23.87 -7.85
C ALA A 110 49.67 22.57 -8.51
N SER A 111 49.42 21.57 -7.66
CA SER A 111 48.52 20.45 -7.94
C SER A 111 47.12 20.97 -8.27
N ARG A 112 46.71 20.84 -9.53
CA ARG A 112 45.37 21.19 -10.01
C ARG A 112 44.48 19.96 -9.89
N ALA A 113 43.65 19.95 -8.86
CA ALA A 113 42.62 18.93 -8.65
C ALA A 113 41.58 18.97 -9.78
N ALA A 114 41.14 17.78 -10.19
CA ALA A 114 40.04 17.58 -11.13
C ALA A 114 38.71 18.15 -10.55
N PRO A 115 37.79 18.63 -11.40
CA PRO A 115 36.52 19.18 -10.93
C PRO A 115 35.61 18.06 -10.41
N SER A 116 35.34 18.08 -9.10
CA SER A 116 34.28 17.30 -8.46
C SER A 116 32.89 17.75 -8.96
N PRO A 117 31.90 16.84 -9.07
CA PRO A 117 30.52 17.19 -9.34
C PRO A 117 29.95 18.08 -8.20
N PRO A 118 28.93 18.92 -8.48
CA PRO A 118 28.42 19.88 -7.52
C PRO A 118 27.81 19.16 -6.31
N THR A 119 28.51 19.20 -5.18
CA THR A 119 27.96 18.91 -3.87
C THR A 119 27.00 20.03 -3.51
N ASN A 120 25.70 19.71 -3.43
CA ASN A 120 24.71 20.59 -2.82
C ASN A 120 25.23 21.02 -1.44
N PRO A 121 25.24 22.31 -1.11
CA PRO A 121 25.72 22.77 0.19
C PRO A 121 24.80 22.24 1.29
N SER A 122 25.33 21.38 2.15
CA SER A 122 24.69 21.05 3.43
C SER A 122 24.54 22.34 4.25
N PRO A 123 23.36 22.64 4.81
CA PRO A 123 23.22 23.76 5.72
C PRO A 123 24.14 23.52 6.92
N THR A 124 25.20 24.31 7.00
CA THR A 124 26.21 24.28 8.06
C THR A 124 25.53 24.57 9.40
N GLY A 125 25.37 23.55 10.24
CA GLY A 125 25.02 23.68 11.66
C GLY A 125 23.81 22.88 12.15
N THR A 126 22.95 22.36 11.27
CA THR A 126 21.77 21.57 11.68
C THR A 126 22.03 20.08 11.54
N GLY A 127 21.52 19.24 12.45
CA GLY A 127 21.57 17.77 12.33
C GLY A 127 20.76 17.21 11.15
N TRP A 128 19.98 18.06 10.47
CA TRP A 128 19.17 17.72 9.32
C TRP A 128 19.99 17.31 8.10
N GLN A 129 19.56 16.24 7.45
CA GLN A 129 20.08 15.73 6.18
C GLN A 129 18.92 15.44 5.25
N ALA A 130 19.19 15.30 3.95
CA ALA A 130 18.19 14.89 2.98
C ALA A 130 17.48 13.61 3.42
N PHE A 131 16.16 13.56 3.26
CA PHE A 131 15.35 12.42 3.67
C PHE A 131 15.38 11.26 2.68
N PHE A 132 15.72 11.53 1.42
CA PHE A 132 15.79 10.52 0.37
C PHE A 132 17.09 10.64 -0.40
N TYR A 133 17.60 9.49 -0.82
CA TYR A 133 18.65 9.41 -1.84
C TYR A 133 18.05 9.73 -3.24
N PRO A 134 18.89 10.00 -4.25
CA PRO A 134 18.41 10.28 -5.61
C PRO A 134 17.61 9.14 -6.25
N ASP A 135 17.73 7.91 -5.76
CA ASP A 135 16.97 6.75 -6.20
C ASP A 135 15.58 6.63 -5.52
N GLY A 136 15.23 7.59 -4.65
CA GLY A 136 13.97 7.61 -3.91
C GLY A 136 13.98 6.75 -2.64
N SER A 137 15.08 6.08 -2.31
CA SER A 137 15.18 5.30 -1.08
C SER A 137 15.37 6.22 0.15
N PRO A 138 14.78 5.89 1.32
CA PRO A 138 14.87 6.72 2.50
C PRO A 138 16.29 6.70 3.10
N THR A 139 16.76 7.86 3.56
CA THR A 139 18.03 7.95 4.29
C THR A 139 17.89 7.48 5.73
N LEU A 140 19.03 7.27 6.40
CA LEU A 140 19.03 6.93 7.82
C LEU A 140 18.39 8.04 8.69
N THR A 141 18.54 9.30 8.31
CA THR A 141 17.93 10.44 9.03
C THR A 141 16.40 10.35 8.98
N TYR A 142 15.84 10.06 7.82
CA TYR A 142 14.39 9.86 7.67
C TYR A 142 13.91 8.63 8.43
N THR A 143 14.57 7.49 8.23
CA THR A 143 14.21 6.23 8.89
C THR A 143 14.26 6.36 10.42
N ASN A 144 15.28 7.04 10.96
CA ASN A 144 15.38 7.31 12.39
C ASN A 144 14.25 8.21 12.89
N LEU A 145 13.89 9.26 12.13
CA LEU A 145 12.79 10.15 12.47
C LEU A 145 11.46 9.40 12.54
N MET A 146 11.13 8.64 11.51
CA MET A 146 9.87 7.88 11.49
C MET A 146 9.84 6.80 12.58
N ASN A 147 10.98 6.18 12.89
CA ASN A 147 11.08 5.26 14.02
C ASN A 147 10.85 5.91 15.38
N ASP A 148 11.44 7.09 15.61
CA ASP A 148 11.27 7.83 16.85
C ASP A 148 9.82 8.34 17.01
N ILE A 149 9.18 8.78 15.92
CA ILE A 149 7.75 9.14 15.90
C ILE A 149 6.89 7.92 16.22
N PHE A 150 7.13 6.78 15.57
CA PHE A 150 6.36 5.57 15.85
C PHE A 150 6.50 5.16 17.32
N SER A 151 7.72 5.16 17.86
CA SER A 151 7.95 4.82 19.27
C SER A 151 7.30 5.81 20.23
N TYR A 152 7.19 7.09 19.85
CA TYR A 152 6.42 8.09 20.61
C TYR A 152 4.91 7.78 20.62
N LEU A 153 4.38 7.29 19.49
CA LEU A 153 2.98 6.92 19.32
C LEU A 153 2.64 5.54 19.94
N ASP A 154 3.63 4.67 20.10
CA ASP A 154 3.52 3.32 20.69
C ASP A 154 4.33 3.21 22.00
N PRO A 155 3.92 3.90 23.08
CA PRO A 155 4.67 3.89 24.34
C PRO A 155 4.74 2.50 25.00
N SER A 156 3.81 1.62 24.65
CA SER A 156 3.77 0.23 25.12
C SER A 156 4.63 -0.71 24.28
N ASN A 157 5.28 -0.22 23.22
CA ASN A 157 6.13 -0.97 22.32
C ASN A 157 5.48 -2.27 21.81
N THR A 158 4.20 -2.16 21.45
CA THR A 158 3.41 -3.27 20.88
C THR A 158 3.83 -3.60 19.45
N GLY A 159 4.57 -2.72 18.79
CA GLY A 159 4.96 -2.82 17.39
C GLY A 159 3.86 -2.44 16.40
N ASN A 160 2.70 -1.99 16.90
CA ASN A 160 1.52 -1.68 16.10
C ASN A 160 0.85 -0.38 16.58
N LEU A 161 0.36 0.45 15.65
CA LEU A 161 -0.50 1.57 15.98
C LEU A 161 -1.95 1.20 15.68
N LEU A 162 -2.81 1.35 16.69
CA LEU A 162 -4.24 1.20 16.53
C LEU A 162 -4.81 2.26 15.57
N PRO A 163 -5.95 1.99 14.92
CA PRO A 163 -6.60 2.95 14.02
C PRO A 163 -6.77 4.35 14.63
N GLU A 164 -7.16 4.43 15.90
CA GLU A 164 -7.36 5.68 16.62
C GLU A 164 -6.05 6.46 16.79
N THR A 165 -4.96 5.75 17.14
CA THR A 165 -3.64 6.35 17.32
C THR A 165 -3.10 6.86 16.00
N PHE A 166 -3.19 6.07 14.93
CA PHE A 166 -2.78 6.49 13.59
C PHE A 166 -3.64 7.65 13.08
N SER A 167 -4.96 7.60 13.26
CA SER A 167 -5.87 8.70 12.91
C SER A 167 -5.52 9.99 13.65
N ARG A 168 -5.18 9.92 14.94
CA ARG A 168 -4.76 11.09 15.72
C ARG A 168 -3.42 11.65 15.23
N PHE A 169 -2.49 10.79 14.83
CA PHE A 169 -1.25 11.23 14.20
C PHE A 169 -1.51 12.04 12.91
N LEU A 170 -2.45 11.62 12.07
CA LEU A 170 -2.85 12.40 10.89
C LEU A 170 -3.45 13.76 11.26
N ASP A 171 -4.24 13.84 12.33
CA ASP A 171 -4.73 15.13 12.84
C ASP A 171 -3.60 16.06 13.29
N ASP A 172 -2.60 15.48 13.96
CA ASP A 172 -1.43 16.21 14.46
C ASP A 172 -0.56 16.74 13.32
N MET A 173 -0.51 16.02 12.20
CA MET A 173 0.09 16.45 10.94
C MET A 173 -0.73 17.54 10.23
N GLY A 174 -2.04 17.62 10.50
CA GLY A 174 -2.93 18.64 9.94
C GLY A 174 -3.78 18.17 8.75
N TYR A 175 -3.90 16.86 8.56
CA TYR A 175 -4.82 16.29 7.57
C TYR A 175 -6.27 16.67 7.88
N GLN A 176 -7.06 16.89 6.82
CA GLN A 176 -8.48 17.14 6.97
C GLN A 176 -9.25 15.84 7.27
N PRO A 177 -10.42 15.92 7.93
CA PRO A 177 -11.18 14.71 8.28
C PRO A 177 -11.55 13.81 7.10
N HIS A 178 -11.73 14.37 5.90
CA HIS A 178 -12.06 13.60 4.69
C HIS A 178 -10.84 12.91 4.06
N GLU A 179 -9.62 13.33 4.42
CA GLU A 179 -8.36 12.72 3.97
C GLU A 179 -7.92 11.61 4.93
N ASN A 180 -8.43 11.62 6.16
CA ASN A 180 -8.23 10.57 7.14
C ASN A 180 -9.26 9.46 6.90
N ALA A 181 -8.85 8.38 6.23
CA ALA A 181 -9.73 7.28 5.84
C ALA A 181 -10.52 6.66 7.00
N TRP A 182 -9.93 6.60 8.20
CA TRP A 182 -10.61 6.08 9.38
C TRP A 182 -11.72 7.06 9.83
N LYS A 183 -11.41 8.35 9.95
CA LYS A 183 -12.42 9.36 10.30
C LYS A 183 -13.52 9.51 9.27
N ALA A 184 -13.18 9.48 7.98
CA ALA A 184 -14.15 9.49 6.90
C ALA A 184 -15.12 8.30 6.99
N GLY A 185 -14.66 7.16 7.54
CA GLY A 185 -15.47 5.98 7.78
C GLY A 185 -16.31 5.98 9.05
N LEU A 186 -16.22 6.99 9.93
CA LEU A 186 -17.02 7.10 11.17
C LEU A 186 -18.48 7.49 10.91
N THR A 187 -19.16 6.72 10.05
CA THR A 187 -20.57 6.86 9.73
C THR A 187 -21.35 5.71 10.36
N ALA A 188 -22.44 6.02 11.07
CA ALA A 188 -23.29 4.98 11.64
C ALA A 188 -24.13 4.37 10.51
N THR A 189 -24.13 3.04 10.40
CA THR A 189 -25.06 2.31 9.54
C THR A 189 -25.92 1.41 10.41
N PHE A 190 -27.13 1.06 9.95
CA PHE A 190 -28.15 0.31 10.69
C PHE A 190 -27.72 -1.09 11.19
N SER A 191 -26.48 -1.53 10.93
CA SER A 191 -25.99 -2.87 11.24
C SER A 191 -24.55 -2.93 11.78
N LEU A 192 -23.79 -1.82 11.73
CA LEU A 192 -22.37 -1.79 12.10
C LEU A 192 -22.11 -0.58 13.00
N SER A 193 -21.25 -0.77 14.00
CA SER A 193 -20.77 0.36 14.80
C SER A 193 -19.96 1.33 13.90
N LYS A 194 -19.90 2.61 14.30
CA LYS A 194 -19.15 3.62 13.54
C LYS A 194 -17.68 3.22 13.39
N GLU A 195 -17.11 2.64 14.45
CA GLU A 195 -15.74 2.14 14.51
C GLU A 195 -15.55 0.97 13.55
N SER A 196 -16.50 0.05 13.46
CA SER A 196 -16.41 -1.07 12.51
C SER A 196 -16.39 -0.59 11.06
N ASN A 197 -17.16 0.45 10.72
CA ASN A 197 -17.12 1.05 9.39
C ASN A 197 -15.80 1.81 9.15
N ALA A 198 -15.31 2.53 10.15
CA ALA A 198 -14.03 3.22 10.11
C ALA A 198 -12.84 2.27 9.95
N ASP A 199 -12.84 1.15 10.68
CA ASP A 199 -11.83 0.09 10.60
C ASP A 199 -11.83 -0.55 9.20
N LYS A 200 -13.01 -0.84 8.64
CA LYS A 200 -13.14 -1.33 7.27
C LYS A 200 -12.59 -0.32 6.25
N SER A 201 -12.91 0.96 6.41
CA SER A 201 -12.41 2.03 5.54
C SER A 201 -10.89 2.13 5.57
N LEU A 202 -10.30 2.16 6.77
CA LEU A 202 -8.85 2.22 6.94
C LEU A 202 -8.16 0.96 6.40
N LYS A 203 -8.73 -0.23 6.65
CA LYS A 203 -8.20 -1.49 6.13
C LYS A 203 -8.18 -1.47 4.60
N ASN A 204 -9.27 -1.02 3.98
CA ASN A 204 -9.34 -0.90 2.52
C ASN A 204 -8.26 0.03 1.98
N ALA A 205 -7.97 1.15 2.67
CA ALA A 205 -6.88 2.06 2.29
C ALA A 205 -5.52 1.36 2.39
N PHE A 206 -5.24 0.65 3.49
CA PHE A 206 -3.99 -0.10 3.63
C PHE A 206 -3.85 -1.21 2.58
N ASP A 207 -4.89 -2.01 2.35
CA ASP A 207 -4.89 -3.05 1.33
C ASP A 207 -4.63 -2.46 -0.06
N LEU A 208 -5.28 -1.33 -0.38
CA LEU A 208 -5.19 -0.69 -1.68
C LEU A 208 -3.77 -0.21 -2.00
N PHE A 209 -3.05 0.29 -1.00
CA PHE A 209 -1.66 0.73 -1.16
C PHE A 209 -0.62 -0.35 -0.78
N SER A 210 -1.07 -1.55 -0.40
CA SER A 210 -0.23 -2.64 0.11
C SER A 210 0.59 -2.24 1.34
N ILE A 211 -0.02 -1.47 2.23
CA ILE A 211 0.57 -1.05 3.50
C ILE A 211 0.49 -2.18 4.51
N GLU A 212 1.62 -2.50 5.13
CA GLU A 212 1.71 -3.57 6.11
C GLU A 212 0.92 -3.23 7.40
N HIS A 213 0.01 -4.12 7.77
CA HIS A 213 -0.82 -3.99 8.96
C HIS A 213 -1.18 -5.38 9.52
N ASN A 214 -1.46 -5.43 10.82
CA ASN A 214 -1.97 -6.62 11.50
C ASN A 214 -3.46 -6.45 11.81
N LEU A 215 -4.21 -7.53 11.71
CA LEU A 215 -5.62 -7.55 12.09
C LEU A 215 -5.75 -7.94 13.55
N LEU A 216 -6.16 -6.99 14.39
CA LEU A 216 -6.36 -7.19 15.81
C LEU A 216 -7.85 -7.30 16.14
N GLN A 217 -8.18 -8.02 17.20
CA GLN A 217 -9.56 -8.05 17.69
C GLN A 217 -9.84 -6.77 18.46
N ARG A 218 -10.89 -6.03 18.07
CA ARG A 218 -11.35 -4.88 18.84
C ARG A 218 -11.92 -5.38 20.16
N VAL A 219 -11.40 -4.85 21.27
CA VAL A 219 -12.00 -5.04 22.60
C VAL A 219 -13.27 -4.21 22.62
N GLN A 220 -14.43 -4.84 22.40
CA GLN A 220 -15.70 -4.14 22.50
C GLN A 220 -15.97 -3.75 23.95
N GLY A 221 -16.32 -2.47 24.18
CA GLY A 221 -16.98 -2.07 25.42
C GLY A 221 -18.37 -2.73 25.54
N PRO A 222 -19.00 -2.73 26.73
CA PRO A 222 -20.32 -3.29 26.93
C PRO A 222 -21.32 -2.72 25.90
N HIS A 223 -21.97 -3.65 25.20
CA HIS A 223 -22.77 -3.49 24.00
C HIS A 223 -23.85 -2.38 24.08
N VAL A 224 -23.88 -1.46 23.11
CA VAL A 224 -25.10 -0.70 22.77
C VAL A 224 -25.83 -1.50 21.69
N ASP A 225 -27.05 -1.97 22.00
CA ASP A 225 -27.89 -2.86 21.18
C ASP A 225 -27.81 -2.48 19.67
N PRO A 226 -27.40 -3.39 18.77
CA PRO A 226 -27.04 -3.05 17.39
C PRO A 226 -28.27 -2.80 16.51
N THR A 227 -29.47 -2.98 17.07
CA THR A 227 -30.73 -2.83 16.36
C THR A 227 -31.25 -1.39 16.39
N GLY A 228 -30.72 -0.51 17.24
CA GLY A 228 -31.31 0.82 17.47
C GLY A 228 -32.76 0.77 17.93
N LEU A 229 -33.29 -0.42 18.25
CA LEU A 229 -34.61 -0.62 18.79
C LEU A 229 -34.54 -0.23 20.25
N THR A 230 -35.10 0.94 20.58
CA THR A 230 -35.40 1.30 21.95
C THR A 230 -36.12 0.12 22.62
N ALA A 231 -35.93 -0.05 23.94
CA ALA A 231 -36.57 -1.12 24.71
C ALA A 231 -38.10 -1.25 24.46
N ALA A 232 -38.74 -0.19 23.97
CA ALA A 232 -40.12 -0.14 23.50
C ALA A 232 -40.45 -1.12 22.34
N PHE A 233 -39.53 -1.39 21.41
CA PHE A 233 -39.79 -2.29 20.27
C PHE A 233 -39.55 -3.78 20.59
N LYS A 234 -38.74 -4.07 21.63
CA LYS A 234 -38.51 -5.44 22.12
C LYS A 234 -39.80 -6.07 22.70
N GLY A 235 -40.76 -5.26 23.12
CA GLY A 235 -42.06 -5.73 23.62
C GLY A 235 -43.03 -6.23 22.54
N VAL A 236 -42.84 -5.84 21.26
CA VAL A 236 -43.80 -6.11 20.18
C VAL A 236 -43.50 -7.39 19.38
N LEU A 237 -42.24 -7.87 19.36
CA LEU A 237 -41.82 -8.96 18.49
C LEU A 237 -41.61 -10.34 19.16
N GLY A 238 -41.93 -10.48 20.45
CA GLY A 238 -41.77 -11.75 21.16
C GLY A 238 -40.30 -12.08 21.45
N GLY A 239 -39.99 -12.34 22.72
CA GLY A 239 -38.62 -12.45 23.25
C GLY A 239 -37.84 -13.70 22.85
N ALA A 240 -37.66 -13.96 21.55
CA ALA A 240 -36.91 -15.13 21.07
C ALA A 240 -36.01 -14.82 19.85
N ALA A 241 -35.51 -13.59 19.71
CA ALA A 241 -34.41 -13.34 18.79
C ALA A 241 -33.10 -13.80 19.46
N PRO A 242 -32.42 -14.86 18.98
CA PRO A 242 -31.09 -15.19 19.45
C PRO A 242 -30.18 -13.99 19.20
N SER A 243 -29.52 -13.51 20.25
CA SER A 243 -28.45 -12.53 20.15
C SER A 243 -27.30 -13.13 19.34
N PHE A 244 -27.36 -13.02 18.02
CA PHE A 244 -26.22 -13.30 17.15
C PHE A 244 -25.19 -12.18 17.39
N GLN A 245 -24.37 -12.36 18.44
CA GLN A 245 -23.13 -11.62 18.58
C GLN A 245 -22.22 -12.04 17.44
N SER A 246 -22.32 -11.35 16.31
CA SER A 246 -21.26 -11.44 15.31
C SER A 246 -20.00 -10.87 15.94
N PRO A 247 -18.87 -11.58 15.89
CA PRO A 247 -17.61 -11.04 16.41
C PRO A 247 -17.33 -9.71 15.71
N ALA A 248 -16.88 -8.72 16.49
CA ALA A 248 -16.51 -7.42 15.95
C ALA A 248 -15.55 -7.62 14.78
N PRO A 249 -15.74 -6.94 13.64
CA PRO A 249 -14.78 -6.99 12.56
C PRO A 249 -13.38 -6.61 13.08
N PRO A 250 -12.32 -7.28 12.59
CA PRO A 250 -10.97 -6.99 13.06
C PRO A 250 -10.56 -5.57 12.69
N MET A 251 -9.83 -4.93 13.60
CA MET A 251 -9.31 -3.58 13.40
C MET A 251 -7.90 -3.63 12.78
N PRO A 252 -7.61 -2.83 11.74
CA PRO A 252 -6.30 -2.82 11.09
C PRO A 252 -5.30 -1.97 11.89
N ALA A 253 -4.39 -2.62 12.60
CA ALA A 253 -3.31 -1.96 13.31
C ALA A 253 -2.08 -1.87 12.41
N ILE A 254 -1.63 -0.65 12.08
CA ILE A 254 -0.49 -0.44 11.16
C ILE A 254 0.82 -0.82 11.85
N THR A 255 1.67 -1.57 11.15
CA THR A 255 2.98 -1.96 11.70
C THR A 255 3.96 -0.79 11.58
N ARG A 256 5.10 -0.89 12.27
CA ARG A 256 6.20 0.09 12.11
C ARG A 256 6.67 0.22 10.66
N LYS A 257 6.78 -0.90 9.93
CA LYS A 257 7.14 -0.88 8.51
C LYS A 257 6.04 -0.21 7.69
N GLY A 258 4.78 -0.59 7.88
CA GLY A 258 3.66 0.02 7.17
C GLY A 258 3.55 1.54 7.41
N PHE A 259 3.81 1.99 8.64
CA PHE A 259 3.85 3.42 9.00
C PHE A 259 4.94 4.18 8.23
N ILE A 260 6.14 3.60 8.10
CA ILE A 260 7.21 4.19 7.31
C ILE A 260 6.83 4.19 5.82
N ASP A 261 6.31 3.08 5.30
CA ASP A 261 5.95 2.97 3.88
C ASP A 261 4.88 3.98 3.46
N ILE A 262 3.82 4.15 4.28
CA ILE A 262 2.75 5.09 3.95
C ILE A 262 3.23 6.55 4.02
N THR A 263 4.08 6.89 5.00
CA THR A 263 4.64 8.25 5.12
C THR A 263 5.63 8.56 4.00
N ILE A 264 6.35 7.56 3.47
CA ILE A 264 7.18 7.72 2.26
C ILE A 264 6.29 8.02 1.06
N LEU A 265 5.21 7.24 0.89
CA LEU A 265 4.27 7.42 -0.22
C LEU A 265 3.70 8.84 -0.22
N GLU A 266 3.20 9.30 0.92
CA GLU A 266 2.63 10.66 1.05
C GLU A 266 3.68 11.74 0.74
N LEU A 267 4.87 11.62 1.31
CA LEU A 267 5.95 12.60 1.15
C LEU A 267 6.42 12.67 -0.30
N LEU A 268 6.60 11.54 -0.97
CA LEU A 268 7.03 11.52 -2.36
C LEU A 268 5.93 12.00 -3.32
N CYS A 269 4.65 11.89 -2.95
CA CYS A 269 3.54 12.43 -3.75
C CYS A 269 3.39 13.94 -3.62
N ASP A 270 3.55 14.50 -2.42
CA ASP A 270 3.46 15.95 -2.19
C ASP A 270 4.50 16.42 -1.15
N PRO A 271 5.77 16.58 -1.56
CA PRO A 271 6.85 16.93 -0.63
C PRO A 271 6.66 18.28 0.05
N SER A 272 5.96 19.21 -0.60
CA SER A 272 5.75 20.56 -0.09
C SER A 272 4.68 20.61 1.00
N ARG A 273 3.57 19.89 0.80
CA ARG A 273 2.56 19.67 1.83
C ARG A 273 3.15 18.92 3.02
N GLU A 274 3.87 17.83 2.75
CA GLU A 274 4.43 16.99 3.81
C GLU A 274 5.54 17.67 4.62
N TRP A 275 6.29 18.58 4.00
CA TRP A 275 7.18 19.47 4.74
C TRP A 275 6.41 20.29 5.80
N GLY A 276 5.28 20.88 5.44
CA GLY A 276 4.42 21.63 6.36
C GLY A 276 3.87 20.75 7.48
N ASN A 277 3.40 19.55 7.13
CA ASN A 277 2.81 18.59 8.04
C ASN A 277 3.84 18.08 9.08
N ILE A 278 5.00 17.61 8.61
CA ILE A 278 6.07 17.12 9.49
C ILE A 278 6.64 18.26 10.34
N SER A 279 6.78 19.48 9.81
CA SER A 279 7.22 20.65 10.60
C SER A 279 6.25 21.00 11.73
N ARG A 280 4.93 20.83 11.51
CA ARG A 280 3.91 21.01 12.55
C ARG A 280 4.00 19.92 13.62
N MET A 281 4.10 18.66 13.18
CA MET A 281 4.20 17.50 14.07
C MET A 281 5.48 17.55 14.93
N LEU A 282 6.65 17.86 14.35
CA LEU A 282 7.91 17.97 15.08
C LEU A 282 7.85 19.00 16.22
N ARG A 283 7.24 20.17 15.96
CA ARG A 283 7.01 21.19 16.99
C ARG A 283 6.07 20.71 18.08
N LYS A 284 5.03 19.95 17.70
CA LYS A 284 4.04 19.41 18.64
C LYS A 284 4.61 18.29 19.52
N TYR A 285 5.35 17.34 18.94
CA TYR A 285 5.86 16.17 19.66
C TYR A 285 7.12 16.49 20.46
N ASN A 286 7.90 17.48 20.02
CA ASN A 286 9.09 17.96 20.72
C ASN A 286 10.04 16.80 21.14
N LEU A 287 10.27 15.90 20.19
CA LEU A 287 11.02 14.67 20.37
C LEU A 287 12.46 14.97 20.85
N PRO A 288 12.94 14.33 21.93
CA PRO A 288 14.21 14.69 22.58
C PRO A 288 15.43 14.73 21.64
N ARG A 289 15.54 13.79 20.68
CA ARG A 289 16.68 13.70 19.75
C ARG A 289 16.83 14.91 18.84
N TYR A 290 15.72 15.56 18.50
CA TYR A 290 15.66 16.64 17.52
C TYR A 290 15.62 18.02 18.17
N ARG A 291 15.64 18.09 19.51
CA ARG A 291 15.75 19.35 20.24
C ARG A 291 17.09 20.01 19.91
N GLY A 292 17.04 21.27 19.47
CA GLY A 292 18.23 22.02 19.08
C GLY A 292 18.70 21.80 17.64
N TRP A 293 18.03 20.96 16.84
CA TRP A 293 18.33 20.85 15.40
C TRP A 293 17.81 22.04 14.59
N GLY A 294 17.05 22.94 15.22
CA GLY A 294 16.37 24.05 14.57
C GLY A 294 15.11 23.61 13.81
N ASP A 295 14.53 24.54 13.07
CA ASP A 295 13.38 24.26 12.19
C ASP A 295 13.76 23.28 11.08
N LEU A 296 12.79 22.48 10.63
CA LEU A 296 12.97 21.52 9.55
C LEU A 296 13.17 22.25 8.21
N PRO A 297 14.36 22.17 7.58
CA PRO A 297 14.62 22.90 6.34
C PRO A 297 13.85 22.27 5.17
N ARG A 298 13.25 23.09 4.29
CA ARG A 298 12.57 22.56 3.08
C ARG A 298 13.50 21.76 2.18
N SER A 299 14.80 22.03 2.22
CA SER A 299 15.82 21.35 1.43
C SER A 299 16.04 19.88 1.80
N VAL A 300 15.51 19.39 2.93
CA VAL A 300 15.60 17.95 3.25
C VAL A 300 14.62 17.10 2.45
N PHE A 301 13.59 17.72 1.89
CA PHE A 301 12.57 17.07 1.07
C PHE A 301 12.91 17.21 -0.42
N PRO A 302 12.45 16.27 -1.28
CA PRO A 302 12.52 16.42 -2.72
C PRO A 302 11.91 17.77 -3.17
N ALA A 303 12.50 18.41 -4.17
CA ALA A 303 12.01 19.70 -4.67
C ALA A 303 10.66 19.56 -5.39
N VAL A 304 10.43 18.42 -6.03
CA VAL A 304 9.21 18.10 -6.79
C VAL A 304 8.72 16.70 -6.40
N PRO A 305 7.43 16.39 -6.62
CA PRO A 305 6.92 15.04 -6.48
C PRO A 305 7.70 14.01 -7.29
N ASP A 306 7.81 12.79 -6.76
CA ASP A 306 8.40 11.67 -7.47
C ASP A 306 7.42 11.11 -8.51
N GLN A 307 7.84 11.06 -9.77
CA GLN A 307 6.97 10.67 -10.87
C GLN A 307 6.57 9.19 -10.80
N ALA A 308 7.47 8.32 -10.32
CA ALA A 308 7.16 6.90 -10.19
C ALA A 308 6.08 6.69 -9.11
N MET A 309 6.16 7.41 -8.00
CA MET A 309 5.15 7.39 -6.95
C MET A 309 3.81 7.96 -7.42
N LEU A 310 3.81 9.09 -8.14
CA LEU A 310 2.60 9.65 -8.74
C LEU A 310 1.92 8.65 -9.69
N ASN A 311 2.70 7.98 -10.55
CA ASN A 311 2.18 6.95 -11.45
C ASN A 311 1.63 5.75 -10.70
N ARG A 312 2.27 5.34 -9.60
CA ARG A 312 1.77 4.27 -8.72
C ARG A 312 0.42 4.66 -8.11
N VAL A 313 0.32 5.85 -7.51
CA VAL A 313 -0.95 6.33 -6.93
C VAL A 313 -2.04 6.42 -7.99
N ALA A 314 -1.74 6.99 -9.16
CA ALA A 314 -2.71 7.07 -10.27
C ALA A 314 -3.22 5.69 -10.70
N SER A 315 -2.32 4.71 -10.81
CA SER A 315 -2.68 3.34 -11.19
C SER A 315 -3.56 2.66 -10.15
N VAL A 316 -3.22 2.84 -8.87
CA VAL A 316 -3.99 2.32 -7.73
C VAL A 316 -5.37 2.96 -7.66
N THR A 317 -5.47 4.27 -7.83
CA THR A 317 -6.76 5.00 -7.88
C THR A 317 -7.62 4.55 -9.06
N ALA A 318 -7.04 4.40 -10.26
CA ALA A 318 -7.77 3.91 -11.43
C ALA A 318 -8.32 2.49 -11.21
N PHE A 319 -7.52 1.61 -10.62
CA PHE A 319 -7.96 0.27 -10.25
C PHE A 319 -9.12 0.30 -9.23
N ALA A 320 -9.02 1.14 -8.19
CA ALA A 320 -10.07 1.30 -7.19
C ALA A 320 -11.39 1.78 -7.82
N GLN A 321 -11.33 2.77 -8.71
CA GLN A 321 -12.50 3.27 -9.43
C GLN A 321 -13.13 2.19 -10.31
N GLN A 322 -12.33 1.42 -11.04
CA GLN A 322 -12.84 0.33 -11.87
C GLN A 322 -13.46 -0.79 -11.03
N LYS A 323 -12.88 -1.12 -9.87
CA LYS A 323 -13.46 -2.09 -8.94
C LYS A 323 -14.79 -1.58 -8.38
N ALA A 324 -14.84 -0.33 -7.92
CA ALA A 324 -16.07 0.28 -7.40
C ALA A 324 -17.19 0.33 -8.46
N SER A 325 -16.87 0.68 -9.72
CA SER A 325 -17.85 0.65 -10.82
C SER A 325 -18.44 -0.74 -11.01
N ARG A 326 -17.59 -1.78 -11.05
CA ARG A 326 -18.04 -3.17 -11.20
C ARG A 326 -18.91 -3.64 -10.05
N GLU A 327 -18.59 -3.25 -8.83
CA GLU A 327 -19.40 -3.60 -7.65
C GLU A 327 -20.77 -2.91 -7.67
N LEU A 328 -20.83 -1.64 -8.08
CA LEU A 328 -22.09 -0.92 -8.25
C LEU A 328 -22.96 -1.53 -9.35
N ASP A 329 -22.37 -1.88 -10.49
CA ASP A 329 -23.07 -2.53 -11.59
C ASP A 329 -23.61 -3.90 -11.17
N ALA A 330 -22.80 -4.70 -10.47
CA ALA A 330 -23.22 -6.00 -9.94
C ALA A 330 -24.37 -5.86 -8.93
N ALA A 331 -24.28 -4.90 -8.00
CA ALA A 331 -25.34 -4.63 -7.03
C ALA A 331 -26.65 -4.17 -7.72
N ARG A 332 -26.54 -3.35 -8.76
CA ARG A 332 -27.68 -2.91 -9.57
C ARG A 332 -28.37 -4.08 -10.27
N VAL A 333 -27.60 -4.94 -10.95
CA VAL A 333 -28.13 -6.14 -11.61
C VAL A 333 -28.78 -7.08 -10.59
N GLN A 334 -28.17 -7.27 -9.43
CA GLN A 334 -28.73 -8.12 -8.37
C GLN A 334 -30.05 -7.56 -7.83
N ALA A 335 -30.14 -6.25 -7.60
CA ALA A 335 -31.38 -5.60 -7.16
C ALA A 335 -32.50 -5.76 -8.19
N GLU A 336 -32.18 -5.63 -9.48
CA GLU A 336 -33.14 -5.84 -10.56
C GLU A 336 -33.63 -7.30 -10.62
N LEU A 337 -32.72 -8.28 -10.50
CA LEU A 337 -33.08 -9.69 -10.44
C LEU A 337 -33.97 -10.02 -9.23
N GLN A 338 -33.66 -9.46 -8.06
CA GLN A 338 -34.49 -9.63 -6.86
C GLN A 338 -35.88 -9.02 -7.05
N GLN A 339 -35.97 -7.83 -7.67
CA GLN A 339 -37.25 -7.20 -7.96
C GLN A 339 -38.08 -8.04 -8.92
N ARG A 340 -37.49 -8.52 -10.02
CA ARG A 340 -38.16 -9.41 -10.98
C ARG A 340 -38.63 -10.70 -10.32
N GLY A 341 -37.79 -11.31 -9.49
CA GLY A 341 -38.14 -12.50 -8.71
C GLY A 341 -39.29 -12.26 -7.74
N ARG A 342 -39.31 -11.09 -7.08
CA ARG A 342 -40.41 -10.69 -6.19
C ARG A 342 -41.72 -10.48 -6.94
N THR A 343 -41.70 -9.82 -8.10
CA THR A 343 -42.89 -9.66 -8.94
C THR A 343 -43.43 -11.02 -9.40
N ALA A 344 -42.56 -11.89 -9.93
CA ALA A 344 -42.96 -13.22 -10.35
C ALA A 344 -43.55 -14.06 -9.20
N ALA A 345 -43.01 -13.93 -7.98
CA ALA A 345 -43.57 -14.59 -6.80
C ALA A 345 -44.95 -14.04 -6.41
N ILE A 346 -45.16 -12.72 -6.53
CA ILE A 346 -46.47 -12.10 -6.29
C ILE A 346 -47.49 -12.62 -7.32
N ASP A 347 -47.10 -12.68 -8.59
CA ASP A 347 -47.98 -13.17 -9.67
C ASP A 347 -48.42 -14.62 -9.44
N LEU A 348 -47.51 -15.48 -8.96
CA LEU A 348 -47.81 -16.89 -8.64
C LEU A 348 -48.73 -17.06 -7.42
N VAL A 349 -48.65 -16.16 -6.43
CA VAL A 349 -49.45 -16.23 -5.19
C VAL A 349 -50.78 -15.51 -5.35
N SER A 350 -50.88 -14.53 -6.25
CA SER A 350 -52.13 -13.85 -6.53
C SER A 350 -53.09 -14.81 -7.23
N ASP A 351 -54.13 -15.29 -6.54
CA ASP A 351 -55.25 -16.08 -7.07
C ASP A 351 -56.16 -15.20 -7.96
N ALA A 352 -55.56 -14.45 -8.89
CA ALA A 352 -56.25 -13.66 -9.89
C ALA A 352 -56.83 -14.62 -10.93
N ARG A 353 -57.91 -15.31 -10.56
CA ARG A 353 -58.80 -15.98 -11.51
C ARG A 353 -59.34 -14.91 -12.43
N TYR A 354 -58.84 -14.92 -13.67
CA TYR A 354 -59.47 -14.21 -14.77
C TYR A 354 -60.88 -14.76 -14.95
N GLU A 355 -61.87 -14.07 -14.39
CA GLU A 355 -63.28 -14.37 -14.62
C GLU A 355 -63.60 -13.93 -16.06
N TYR A 356 -63.52 -14.87 -17.01
CA TYR A 356 -64.02 -14.65 -18.37
C TYR A 356 -65.54 -14.47 -18.31
N ARG A 357 -66.01 -13.22 -18.27
CA ARG A 357 -67.40 -12.90 -18.57
C ARG A 357 -67.60 -12.98 -20.08
N TYR A 358 -68.16 -14.09 -20.52
CA TYR A 358 -68.75 -14.20 -21.85
C TYR A 358 -70.02 -13.34 -21.84
N TYR A 359 -70.05 -12.31 -22.70
CA TYR A 359 -71.24 -11.49 -22.96
C TYR A 359 -72.16 -12.18 -23.96
#